data_AF-A0A8K0QG39-F1
#
_entry.id   AF-A0A8K0QG39-F1
#
_cell.length_a   1.000
_cell.length_b   1.000
_cell.length_c   1.000
_cell.angle_alpha   90.00
_cell.angle_beta   90.00
_cell.angle_gamma   90.00
#
_symmetry.space_group_name_H-M   'P 1'
#
loop_
_entity.id
_entity.type
_entity.pdbx_description
1 polymer ?
#
loop_
_entity_poly.entity_id
_entity_poly.type
_entity_poly.pdbx_seq_one_letter_code
_entity_poly.pdbx_strand_id
1 'polypeptide(L)'
;MEVVGVATNVIAVVDISIKIASLCLQYAKDVKNAAADIERLKNEVTSLKGVTEAVQELLSNPNSAKLNKSHRLENDLSDSRLQLERLQLRLTPRTSRKAMRKIGLRALKWPFQSKEVDGLVETLRRHAETIDRTLQVEQTGIILHVDQTLLSIDQKTVLSRLLVATGASFDSGAEEHNPTCLRDTRVDLLRRIHDWALDPDARPIFWLNGMAGTGKSTISRTVAQSFAASVGRERTRHRATHQGCY
;
A
#
# COMPACT_ATOMS: atom_id res chain seq x y z
N MET A 1 12.25 21.66 -5.20
CA MET A 1 10.79 21.59 -5.04
C MET A 1 10.56 20.39 -4.13
N GLU A 2 10.23 20.62 -2.85
CA GLU A 2 10.10 19.53 -1.88
C GLU A 2 8.98 18.58 -2.32
N VAL A 3 9.27 17.28 -2.37
CA VAL A 3 8.24 16.25 -2.62
C VAL A 3 7.40 16.18 -1.34
N VAL A 4 6.23 16.81 -1.38
CA VAL A 4 5.29 16.82 -0.26
C VAL A 4 4.52 15.51 -0.29
N GLY A 5 4.97 14.55 0.52
CA GLY A 5 4.36 13.22 0.57
C GLY A 5 2.88 13.23 1.02
N VAL A 6 2.20 12.11 0.79
CA VAL A 6 0.76 11.88 1.07
C VAL A 6 0.36 12.38 2.47
N ALA A 7 1.10 12.01 3.51
CA ALA A 7 0.79 12.39 4.90
C ALA A 7 0.77 13.91 5.13
N THR A 8 1.69 14.65 4.51
CA THR A 8 1.75 16.12 4.63
C THR A 8 0.58 16.79 3.92
N ASN A 9 0.20 16.29 2.73
CA ASN A 9 -0.96 16.81 2.01
C ASN A 9 -2.27 16.55 2.79
N VAL A 10 -2.43 15.35 3.37
CA VAL A 10 -3.57 15.01 4.24
C VAL A 10 -3.72 16.03 5.37
N ILE A 11 -2.64 16.26 6.13
CA ILE A 11 -2.66 17.20 7.27
C ILE A 11 -3.05 18.61 6.81
N ALA A 12 -2.47 19.08 5.71
CA ALA A 12 -2.75 20.40 5.17
C ALA A 12 -4.22 20.54 4.71
N VAL A 13 -4.75 19.55 3.99
CA VAL A 13 -6.16 19.55 3.53
C VAL A 13 -7.12 19.60 4.72
N VAL A 14 -6.89 18.81 5.77
CA VAL A 14 -7.73 18.80 6.98
C VAL A 14 -7.69 20.17 7.69
N ASP A 15 -6.50 20.71 7.94
CA ASP A 15 -6.33 22.00 8.63
C ASP A 15 -6.97 23.17 7.86
N ILE A 16 -6.75 23.23 6.54
CA ILE A 16 -7.33 24.28 5.70
C ILE A 16 -8.85 24.14 5.65
N SER A 17 -9.38 22.92 5.55
CA SER A 17 -10.84 22.68 5.52
C SER A 17 -11.51 23.14 6.82
N ILE A 18 -10.89 22.91 7.98
CA ILE A 18 -11.38 23.42 9.28
C ILE A 18 -11.44 24.95 9.27
N LYS A 19 -10.40 25.61 8.78
CA LYS A 19 -10.34 27.08 8.69
C LYS A 19 -11.42 27.63 7.76
N ILE A 20 -11.61 27.02 6.59
CA ILE A 20 -12.66 27.41 5.64
C ILE A 20 -14.05 27.22 6.25
N ALA A 21 -14.32 26.09 6.91
CA ALA A 21 -15.61 25.85 7.56
C ALA A 21 -15.90 26.92 8.64
N SER A 22 -14.89 27.32 9.42
CA SER A 22 -15.01 28.42 10.38
C SER A 22 -15.32 29.76 9.70
N LEU A 23 -14.66 30.07 8.58
CA LEU A 23 -14.95 31.29 7.79
C LEU A 23 -16.37 31.27 7.24
N CYS A 24 -16.83 30.14 6.71
CA CYS A 24 -18.21 29.95 6.25
C CYS A 24 -19.22 30.21 7.38
N LEU A 25 -18.97 29.69 8.59
CA LEU A 25 -19.82 29.97 9.75
C LEU A 25 -19.85 31.46 10.13
N GLN A 26 -18.74 32.17 9.96
CA GLN A 26 -18.69 33.62 10.18
C GLN A 26 -19.52 34.37 9.13
N TYR A 27 -19.33 34.05 7.85
CA TYR A 27 -20.14 34.63 6.77
C TYR A 27 -21.63 34.33 6.92
N ALA A 28 -22.01 33.13 7.37
CA ALA A 28 -23.41 32.78 7.59
C ALA A 28 -24.09 33.65 8.65
N LYS A 29 -23.33 34.15 9.64
CA LYS A 29 -23.85 35.07 10.67
C LYS A 29 -24.08 36.48 10.12
N ASP A 30 -23.17 36.96 9.27
CA ASP A 30 -23.14 38.36 8.83
C ASP A 30 -23.81 38.58 7.46
N VAL A 31 -24.00 37.54 6.64
CA VAL A 31 -24.43 37.64 5.23
C VAL A 31 -25.63 36.73 4.94
N LYS A 32 -26.84 37.26 5.14
CA LYS A 32 -28.09 36.48 4.98
C LYS A 32 -28.47 36.17 3.52
N ASN A 33 -28.09 37.04 2.57
CA ASN A 33 -28.46 36.89 1.16
C ASN A 33 -27.67 35.80 0.41
N ALA A 34 -26.61 35.25 1.01
CA ALA A 34 -25.81 34.16 0.45
C ALA A 34 -25.86 32.88 1.31
N ALA A 35 -26.81 32.78 2.24
CA ALA A 35 -26.84 31.70 3.25
C ALA A 35 -26.83 30.30 2.62
N ALA A 36 -27.62 30.08 1.56
CA ALA A 36 -27.67 28.79 0.86
C ALA A 36 -26.32 28.43 0.20
N ASP A 37 -25.66 29.39 -0.44
CA ASP A 37 -24.36 29.21 -1.07
C ASP A 37 -23.26 28.92 -0.02
N ILE A 38 -23.30 29.64 1.10
CA ILE A 38 -22.37 29.44 2.22
C ILE A 38 -22.54 28.04 2.82
N GLU A 39 -23.79 27.59 3.00
CA GLU A 39 -24.10 26.28 3.55
C GLU A 39 -23.66 25.16 2.60
N ARG A 40 -23.97 25.26 1.30
CA ARG A 40 -23.54 24.30 0.28
C ARG A 40 -22.02 24.16 0.25
N LEU A 41 -21.31 25.29 0.23
CA LEU A 41 -19.84 25.29 0.25
C LEU A 41 -19.28 24.66 1.52
N LYS A 42 -19.83 25.04 2.69
CA LYS A 42 -19.41 24.48 3.99
C LYS A 42 -19.59 22.96 4.02
N ASN A 43 -20.73 22.46 3.54
CA ASN A 43 -21.03 21.03 3.55
C ASN A 43 -20.04 20.26 2.67
N GLU A 44 -19.70 20.78 1.49
CA GLU A 44 -18.76 20.11 0.59
C GLU A 44 -17.31 20.14 1.12
N VAL A 45 -16.87 21.25 1.71
CA VAL A 45 -15.56 21.32 2.41
C VAL A 45 -15.52 20.33 3.58
N THR A 46 -16.63 20.15 4.29
CA THR A 46 -16.73 19.20 5.40
C THR A 46 -16.70 17.75 4.90
N SER A 47 -17.33 17.47 3.77
CA SER A 47 -17.28 16.16 3.09
C SER A 47 -15.84 15.79 2.71
N LEU A 48 -15.14 16.70 2.02
CA LEU A 48 -13.73 16.51 1.64
C LEU A 48 -12.83 16.31 2.86
N LYS A 49 -13.05 17.08 3.94
CA LYS A 49 -12.36 16.87 5.22
C LYS A 49 -12.59 15.46 5.74
N GLY A 50 -13.83 14.98 5.79
CA GLY A 50 -14.17 13.66 6.30
C GLY A 50 -13.49 12.52 5.55
N VAL A 51 -13.51 12.56 4.21
CA VAL A 51 -12.78 11.57 3.38
C VAL A 51 -11.28 11.64 3.65
N THR A 52 -10.72 12.85 3.80
CA THR A 52 -9.28 13.03 4.06
C THR A 52 -8.88 12.59 5.47
N GLU A 53 -9.74 12.75 6.48
CA GLU A 53 -9.54 12.22 7.83
C GLU A 53 -9.55 10.69 7.83
N ALA A 54 -10.39 10.05 7.01
CA ALA A 54 -10.34 8.61 6.81
C ALA A 54 -9.00 8.16 6.21
N VAL A 55 -8.43 8.92 5.26
CA VAL A 55 -7.05 8.68 4.78
C VAL A 55 -6.05 8.78 5.93
N GLN A 56 -6.17 9.80 6.79
CA GLN A 56 -5.27 9.99 7.93
C GLN A 56 -5.28 8.82 8.92
N GLU A 57 -6.48 8.30 9.22
CA GLU A 57 -6.65 7.13 10.09
C GLU A 57 -5.99 5.89 9.46
N LEU A 58 -6.21 5.66 8.16
CA LEU A 58 -5.58 4.56 7.43
C LEU A 58 -4.05 4.67 7.41
N LEU A 59 -3.50 5.89 7.25
CA LEU A 59 -2.04 6.11 7.25
C LEU A 59 -1.40 5.85 8.62
N SER A 60 -2.16 6.01 9.70
CA SER A 60 -1.70 5.72 11.06
C SER A 60 -1.48 4.22 11.31
N ASN A 61 -1.97 3.35 10.42
CA ASN A 61 -1.76 1.91 10.49
C ASN A 61 -0.37 1.51 9.93
N PRO A 62 0.39 0.61 10.59
CA PRO A 62 1.71 0.15 10.13
C PRO A 62 1.72 -0.50 8.73
N ASN A 63 0.58 -0.98 8.22
CA ASN A 63 0.45 -1.57 6.90
C ASN A 63 0.15 -0.54 5.78
N SER A 64 0.21 0.76 6.06
CA SER A 64 -0.12 1.84 5.11
C SER A 64 0.96 2.13 4.05
N ALA A 65 2.03 1.33 4.00
CA ALA A 65 3.16 1.54 3.10
C ALA A 65 2.78 1.66 1.61
N LYS A 66 1.70 0.98 1.19
CA LYS A 66 1.17 1.06 -0.17
C LYS A 66 0.49 2.41 -0.44
N LEU A 67 -0.36 2.86 0.50
CA LEU A 67 -1.05 4.15 0.41
C LEU A 67 -0.06 5.33 0.44
N ASN A 68 0.96 5.25 1.30
CA ASN A 68 1.97 6.30 1.43
C ASN A 68 2.86 6.45 0.16
N LYS A 69 2.89 5.43 -0.69
CA LYS A 69 3.62 5.44 -1.97
C LYS A 69 2.69 5.66 -3.18
N SER A 70 1.40 5.89 -2.96
CA SER A 70 0.44 6.05 -4.06
C SER A 70 0.54 7.45 -4.65
N HIS A 71 1.19 7.56 -5.82
CA HIS A 71 1.29 8.81 -6.56
C HIS A 71 -0.07 9.37 -6.99
N ARG A 72 -1.06 8.50 -7.24
CA ARG A 72 -2.43 8.96 -7.58
C ARG A 72 -3.05 9.69 -6.41
N LEU A 73 -3.04 9.07 -5.23
CA LEU A 73 -3.54 9.67 -4.00
C LEU A 73 -2.78 10.96 -3.65
N GLU A 74 -1.45 10.95 -3.80
CA GLU A 74 -0.61 12.13 -3.59
C GLU A 74 -1.04 13.31 -4.49
N ASN A 75 -1.27 13.06 -5.78
CA ASN A 75 -1.72 14.07 -6.73
C ASN A 75 -3.12 14.59 -6.38
N ASP A 76 -4.08 13.70 -6.12
CA ASP A 76 -5.45 14.07 -5.78
C ASP A 76 -5.52 14.95 -4.52
N LEU A 77 -4.73 14.61 -3.50
CA LEU A 77 -4.61 15.38 -2.27
C LEU A 77 -3.89 16.72 -2.47
N SER A 78 -2.84 16.75 -3.30
CA SER A 78 -2.12 17.98 -3.63
C SER A 78 -3.02 18.97 -4.38
N ASP A 79 -3.79 18.49 -5.36
CA ASP A 79 -4.76 19.30 -6.09
C ASP A 79 -5.85 19.84 -5.16
N SER A 80 -6.38 18.98 -4.29
CA SER A 80 -7.35 19.37 -3.26
C SER A 80 -6.80 20.46 -2.35
N ARG A 81 -5.56 20.31 -1.89
CA ARG A 81 -4.86 21.31 -1.07
C ARG A 81 -4.78 22.65 -1.79
N LEU A 82 -4.29 22.67 -3.03
CA LEU A 82 -4.14 23.91 -3.81
C LEU A 82 -5.48 24.61 -4.04
N GLN A 83 -6.55 23.87 -4.28
CA GLN A 83 -7.90 24.45 -4.42
C GLN A 83 -8.40 25.05 -3.12
N LEU A 84 -8.22 24.34 -2.00
CA LEU A 84 -8.59 24.83 -0.68
C LEU A 84 -7.77 26.06 -0.28
N GLU A 85 -6.46 26.12 -0.56
CA GLU A 85 -5.62 27.30 -0.30
C GLU A 85 -6.14 28.53 -1.06
N ARG A 86 -6.48 28.36 -2.36
CA ARG A 86 -7.07 29.45 -3.16
C ARG A 86 -8.43 29.89 -2.60
N LEU A 87 -9.26 28.93 -2.20
CA LEU A 87 -10.57 29.21 -1.62
C LEU A 87 -10.44 29.96 -0.29
N GLN A 88 -9.54 29.52 0.59
CA GLN A 88 -9.25 30.16 1.86
C GLN A 88 -8.75 31.60 1.66
N LEU A 89 -7.85 31.83 0.70
CA LEU A 89 -7.35 33.16 0.39
C LEU A 89 -8.49 34.11 -0.06
N ARG A 90 -9.43 33.63 -0.86
CA ARG A 90 -10.60 34.43 -1.29
C ARG A 90 -11.61 34.69 -0.17
N LEU A 91 -11.78 33.74 0.75
CA LEU A 91 -12.65 33.87 1.93
C LEU A 91 -12.03 34.73 3.04
N THR A 92 -10.70 34.86 3.08
CA THR A 92 -10.04 35.63 4.13
C THR A 92 -10.37 37.13 3.96
N PRO A 93 -10.98 37.79 4.96
CA PRO A 93 -11.29 39.21 4.87
C PRO A 93 -10.01 40.01 4.69
N ARG A 94 -9.93 40.84 3.63
CA ARG A 94 -8.80 41.75 3.42
C ARG A 94 -8.84 42.85 4.48
N THR A 95 -8.10 42.66 5.56
CA THR A 95 -7.91 43.69 6.58
C THR A 95 -7.13 44.85 5.97
N SER A 96 -7.81 45.97 5.69
CA SER A 96 -7.13 47.23 5.40
C SER A 96 -6.31 47.64 6.64
N ARG A 97 -5.06 48.04 6.38
CA ARG A 97 -4.03 48.43 7.36
C ARG A 97 -4.59 49.31 8.49
N LYS A 98 -4.25 48.98 9.74
CA LYS A 98 -4.10 49.89 10.90
C LYS A 98 -5.18 50.99 11.06
N ALA A 99 -6.47 50.69 10.97
CA ALA A 99 -7.53 51.66 11.29
C ALA A 99 -8.52 51.13 12.34
N MET A 100 -8.34 51.68 13.55
CA MET A 100 -9.20 51.75 14.74
C MET A 100 -9.99 50.52 15.19
N ARG A 101 -9.56 50.03 16.35
CA ARG A 101 -10.27 49.16 17.28
C ARG A 101 -11.19 50.03 18.14
N LYS A 102 -12.43 50.29 17.70
CA LYS A 102 -13.57 50.62 18.57
C LYS A 102 -14.88 50.59 17.77
N ILE A 103 -15.73 49.63 18.13
CA ILE A 103 -17.20 49.61 17.99
C ILE A 103 -17.76 49.45 16.56
N GLY A 104 -18.47 48.33 16.35
CA GLY A 104 -19.35 48.08 15.20
C GLY A 104 -18.97 46.84 14.41
N LEU A 105 -19.88 45.85 14.33
CA LEU A 105 -19.75 44.69 13.44
C LEU A 105 -19.48 45.20 12.02
N ARG A 106 -18.26 44.95 11.51
CA ARG A 106 -17.98 45.16 10.09
C ARG A 106 -18.73 44.06 9.34
N ALA A 107 -19.83 44.43 8.68
CA ALA A 107 -20.58 43.52 7.83
C ALA A 107 -19.63 42.93 6.78
N LEU A 108 -19.38 41.62 6.88
CA LEU A 108 -18.60 40.91 5.89
C LEU A 108 -19.32 40.98 4.54
N LYS A 109 -18.57 41.18 3.46
CA LYS A 109 -19.10 41.06 2.10
C LYS A 109 -18.73 39.70 1.55
N TRP A 110 -19.73 38.91 1.17
CA TRP A 110 -19.49 37.63 0.49
C TRP A 110 -18.74 37.84 -0.83
N PRO A 111 -17.61 37.15 -1.06
CA PRO A 111 -16.70 37.47 -2.17
C PRO A 111 -16.95 36.64 -3.44
N PHE A 112 -18.06 35.90 -3.52
CA PHE A 112 -18.39 35.01 -4.65
C PHE A 112 -19.77 35.31 -5.23
N GLN A 113 -19.91 35.09 -6.53
CA GLN A 113 -21.20 34.94 -7.19
C GLN A 113 -21.70 33.50 -7.03
N SER A 114 -23.02 33.28 -7.05
CA SER A 114 -23.59 31.93 -6.89
C SER A 114 -23.07 30.92 -7.93
N LYS A 115 -22.93 31.33 -9.20
CA LYS A 115 -22.32 30.50 -10.26
C LYS A 115 -20.86 30.10 -9.97
N GLU A 116 -20.09 30.95 -9.30
CA GLU A 116 -18.74 30.59 -8.87
C GLU A 116 -18.77 29.56 -7.74
N VAL A 117 -19.72 29.70 -6.81
CA VAL A 117 -19.93 28.74 -5.73
C VAL A 117 -20.33 27.37 -6.28
N ASP A 118 -21.20 27.33 -7.30
CA ASP A 118 -21.56 26.08 -7.98
C ASP A 118 -20.32 25.35 -8.52
N GLY A 119 -19.43 26.07 -9.20
CA GLY A 119 -18.18 25.51 -9.73
C GLY A 119 -17.23 25.03 -8.63
N LEU A 120 -17.14 25.77 -7.52
CA LEU A 120 -16.32 25.39 -6.36
C LEU A 120 -16.87 24.13 -5.68
N VAL A 121 -18.17 24.08 -5.42
CA VAL A 121 -18.84 22.93 -4.82
C VAL A 121 -18.67 21.69 -5.70
N GLU A 122 -18.87 21.82 -7.01
CA GLU A 122 -18.68 20.69 -7.93
C GLU A 122 -17.22 20.20 -7.98
N THR A 123 -16.25 21.12 -7.92
CA THR A 123 -14.82 20.77 -7.90
C THR A 123 -14.45 20.04 -6.62
N LEU A 124 -14.90 20.53 -5.46
CA LEU A 124 -14.64 19.90 -4.16
C LEU A 124 -15.30 18.52 -4.05
N ARG A 125 -16.54 18.38 -4.54
CA ARG A 125 -17.22 17.08 -4.63
C ARG A 125 -16.42 16.07 -5.42
N ARG A 126 -15.96 16.46 -6.61
CA ARG A 126 -15.16 15.60 -7.48
C ARG A 126 -13.86 15.17 -6.81
N HIS A 127 -13.21 16.06 -6.06
CA HIS A 127 -12.02 15.70 -5.30
C HIS A 127 -12.34 14.66 -4.22
N ALA A 128 -13.40 14.86 -3.44
CA ALA A 128 -13.83 13.90 -2.42
C ALA A 128 -14.15 12.52 -3.04
N GLU A 129 -14.90 12.49 -4.13
CA GLU A 129 -15.23 11.25 -4.86
C GLU A 129 -14.01 10.56 -5.45
N THR A 130 -13.05 11.32 -6.00
CA THR A 130 -11.83 10.74 -6.58
C THR A 130 -10.97 10.12 -5.50
N ILE A 131 -10.80 10.80 -4.36
CA ILE A 131 -10.04 10.25 -3.22
C ILE A 131 -10.72 8.97 -2.71
N ASP A 132 -12.05 8.98 -2.53
CA ASP A 132 -12.80 7.80 -2.08
C ASP A 132 -12.64 6.62 -3.05
N ARG A 133 -12.78 6.84 -4.35
CA ARG A 133 -12.56 5.79 -5.37
C ARG A 133 -11.14 5.26 -5.35
N THR A 134 -10.14 6.14 -5.20
CA THR A 134 -8.74 5.73 -5.07
C THR A 134 -8.55 4.83 -3.85
N LEU A 135 -9.16 5.16 -2.70
CA LEU A 135 -9.14 4.31 -1.51
C LEU A 135 -9.82 2.95 -1.74
N GLN A 136 -10.96 2.91 -2.42
CA GLN A 136 -11.68 1.66 -2.72
C GLN A 136 -10.86 0.72 -3.63
N VAL A 137 -10.19 1.27 -4.64
CA VAL A 137 -9.30 0.50 -5.52
C VAL A 137 -8.12 -0.08 -4.73
N GLU A 138 -7.55 0.71 -3.82
CA GLU A 138 -6.44 0.26 -2.98
C GLU A 138 -6.88 -0.83 -1.99
N GLN A 139 -8.05 -0.69 -1.36
CA GLN A 139 -8.67 -1.72 -0.50
C GLN A 139 -8.93 -3.02 -1.26
N THR A 140 -9.46 -2.94 -2.49
CA THR A 140 -9.71 -4.13 -3.33
C THR A 140 -8.41 -4.91 -3.59
N GLY A 141 -7.30 -4.20 -3.82
CA GLY A 141 -5.99 -4.86 -3.97
C GLY A 141 -5.53 -5.61 -2.72
N ILE A 142 -5.82 -5.07 -1.53
CA ILE A 142 -5.51 -5.76 -0.26
C ILE A 142 -6.39 -7.00 -0.10
N ILE A 143 -7.69 -6.90 -0.39
CA ILE A 143 -8.63 -8.03 -0.30
C ILE A 143 -8.19 -9.20 -1.20
N LEU A 144 -7.81 -8.91 -2.45
CA LEU A 144 -7.30 -9.94 -3.37
C LEU A 144 -6.02 -10.60 -2.85
N HIS A 145 -5.12 -9.83 -2.21
CA HIS A 145 -3.91 -10.37 -1.63
C HIS A 145 -4.18 -11.25 -0.39
N VAL A 146 -5.15 -10.86 0.44
CA VAL A 146 -5.58 -11.66 1.59
C VAL A 146 -6.19 -12.98 1.12
N ASP A 147 -7.05 -12.96 0.10
CA ASP A 147 -7.65 -14.17 -0.48
C ASP A 147 -6.58 -15.15 -0.97
N GLN A 148 -5.60 -14.64 -1.73
CA GLN A 148 -4.45 -15.44 -2.20
C GLN A 148 -3.62 -16.01 -1.03
N THR A 149 -3.42 -15.23 0.02
CA THR A 149 -2.67 -15.66 1.21
C THR A 149 -3.42 -16.76 1.96
N LEU A 150 -4.73 -16.62 2.13
CA LEU A 150 -5.58 -17.61 2.78
C LEU A 150 -5.56 -18.95 2.03
N LEU A 151 -5.68 -18.93 0.70
CA LEU A 151 -5.56 -20.14 -0.13
C LEU A 151 -4.20 -20.84 0.08
N SER A 152 -3.12 -20.07 0.18
CA SER A 152 -1.78 -20.63 0.42
C SER A 152 -1.62 -21.23 1.83
N ILE A 153 -2.27 -20.64 2.84
CA ILE A 153 -2.26 -21.15 4.21
C ILE A 153 -3.07 -22.44 4.29
N ASP A 154 -4.23 -22.51 3.64
CA ASP A 154 -5.07 -23.70 3.61
C ASP A 154 -4.28 -24.89 3.00
N GLN A 155 -3.66 -24.68 1.84
CA GLN A 155 -2.80 -25.69 1.23
C GLN A 155 -1.68 -26.17 2.16
N LYS A 156 -0.94 -25.24 2.79
CA LYS A 156 0.12 -25.59 3.75
C LYS A 156 -0.41 -26.35 4.97
N THR A 157 -1.59 -25.98 5.45
CA THR A 157 -2.23 -26.61 6.62
C THR A 157 -2.72 -28.01 6.30
N VAL A 158 -3.24 -28.24 5.10
CA VAL A 158 -3.62 -29.58 4.63
C VAL A 158 -2.37 -30.45 4.48
N LEU A 159 -1.32 -29.94 3.83
CA LEU A 159 -0.07 -30.70 3.63
C LEU A 159 0.64 -31.02 4.95
N SER A 160 0.62 -30.12 5.95
CA SER A 160 1.27 -30.34 7.24
C SER A 160 0.57 -31.41 8.10
N ARG A 161 -0.68 -31.76 7.79
CA ARG A 161 -1.42 -32.84 8.45
C ARG A 161 -1.11 -34.22 7.86
N LEU A 162 -0.46 -34.29 6.69
CA LEU A 162 -0.09 -35.56 6.09
C LEU A 162 1.02 -36.22 6.92
N LEU A 163 0.78 -37.46 7.35
CA LEU A 163 1.79 -38.25 8.06
C LEU A 163 2.97 -38.52 7.12
N VAL A 164 4.16 -38.12 7.53
CA VAL A 164 5.40 -38.50 6.84
C VAL A 164 5.71 -39.94 7.19
N ALA A 165 5.80 -40.81 6.18
CA ALA A 165 6.18 -42.19 6.38
C ALA A 165 7.61 -42.26 6.95
N THR A 166 7.81 -43.06 8.00
CA THR A 166 9.12 -43.25 8.63
C THR A 166 10.14 -43.72 7.61
N GLY A 167 11.28 -43.02 7.51
CA GLY A 167 12.34 -43.33 6.55
C GLY A 167 12.15 -42.77 5.14
N ALA A 168 11.02 -42.11 4.84
CA ALA A 168 10.77 -41.55 3.50
C ALA A 168 11.56 -40.26 3.21
N SER A 169 12.08 -39.58 4.24
CA SER A 169 12.89 -38.38 4.06
C SER A 169 14.29 -38.71 3.55
N PHE A 170 14.84 -37.85 2.69
CA PHE A 170 16.18 -38.01 2.12
C PHE A 170 17.29 -37.97 3.18
N ASP A 171 17.03 -37.32 4.31
CA ASP A 171 17.92 -37.17 5.47
C ASP A 171 17.57 -38.14 6.61
N SER A 172 16.77 -39.17 6.34
CA SER A 172 16.50 -40.22 7.32
C SER A 172 17.77 -41.06 7.58
N GLY A 173 17.87 -41.65 8.77
CA GLY A 173 19.02 -42.49 9.13
C GLY A 173 19.21 -43.71 8.21
N ALA A 174 18.15 -44.18 7.55
CA ALA A 174 18.24 -45.24 6.54
C ALA A 174 19.02 -44.81 5.27
N GLU A 175 19.04 -43.52 4.97
CA GLU A 175 19.72 -42.95 3.80
C GLU A 175 21.14 -42.44 4.12
N GLU A 176 21.55 -42.40 5.40
CA GLU A 176 22.84 -41.83 5.85
C GLU A 176 24.05 -42.48 5.17
N HIS A 177 24.00 -43.80 4.96
CA HIS A 177 25.10 -44.58 4.40
C HIS A 177 24.98 -44.82 2.89
N ASN A 178 23.92 -44.29 2.25
CA ASN A 178 23.65 -44.58 0.84
C ASN A 178 24.51 -43.69 -0.09
N PRO A 179 25.16 -44.26 -1.12
CA PRO A 179 26.23 -43.57 -1.86
C PRO A 179 25.69 -42.54 -2.86
N THR A 180 26.10 -41.28 -2.76
CA THR A 180 25.84 -40.26 -3.79
C THR A 180 26.70 -40.44 -5.04
N CYS A 181 26.38 -39.70 -6.11
CA CYS A 181 27.25 -39.61 -7.28
C CYS A 181 28.68 -39.25 -6.85
N LEU A 182 29.66 -39.90 -7.48
CA LEU A 182 31.05 -39.56 -7.32
C LEU A 182 31.30 -38.14 -7.84
N ARG A 183 32.30 -37.46 -7.28
CA ARG A 183 32.71 -36.12 -7.73
C ARG A 183 32.99 -36.15 -9.23
N ASP A 184 32.58 -35.07 -9.89
CA ASP A 184 32.79 -34.84 -11.33
C ASP A 184 32.17 -35.91 -12.26
N THR A 185 31.23 -36.71 -11.73
CA THR A 185 30.42 -37.63 -12.54
C THR A 185 29.01 -37.11 -12.72
N ARG A 186 28.37 -37.45 -13.85
CA ARG A 186 26.97 -37.07 -14.17
C ARG A 186 26.70 -35.56 -14.12
N VAL A 187 27.73 -34.73 -14.26
CA VAL A 187 27.70 -33.27 -14.12
C VAL A 187 26.60 -32.64 -15.00
N ASP A 188 26.55 -32.99 -16.28
CA ASP A 188 25.56 -32.43 -17.21
C ASP A 188 24.12 -32.79 -16.84
N LEU A 189 23.91 -34.02 -16.35
CA LEU A 189 22.59 -34.49 -15.94
C LEU A 189 22.14 -33.80 -14.64
N LEU A 190 23.04 -33.70 -13.66
CA LEU A 190 22.77 -33.00 -12.40
C LEU A 190 22.46 -31.52 -12.66
N ARG A 191 23.22 -30.87 -13.55
CA ARG A 191 22.94 -29.50 -13.99
C ARG A 191 21.56 -29.38 -14.65
N ARG A 192 21.22 -30.26 -15.58
CA ARG A 192 19.89 -30.28 -16.22
C ARG A 192 18.75 -30.43 -15.22
N ILE A 193 18.91 -31.29 -14.20
CA ILE A 193 17.89 -31.46 -13.16
C ILE A 193 17.79 -30.19 -12.29
N HIS A 194 18.92 -29.57 -11.98
CA HIS A 194 18.94 -28.33 -11.21
C HIS A 194 18.28 -27.17 -11.96
N ASP A 195 18.61 -27.01 -13.25
CA ASP A 195 18.01 -26.01 -14.13
C ASP A 195 16.49 -26.24 -14.24
N TRP A 196 16.07 -27.50 -14.43
CA TRP A 196 14.65 -27.88 -14.43
C TRP A 196 13.93 -27.54 -13.12
N ALA A 197 14.53 -27.84 -11.97
CA ALA A 197 13.89 -27.67 -10.67
C ALA A 197 13.79 -26.19 -10.23
N LEU A 198 14.62 -25.30 -10.78
CA LEU A 198 14.60 -23.86 -10.52
C LEU A 198 13.83 -23.05 -11.57
N ASP A 199 13.40 -23.69 -12.66
CA ASP A 199 12.63 -23.05 -13.72
C ASP A 199 11.15 -22.95 -13.31
N PRO A 200 10.60 -21.74 -13.12
CA PRO A 200 9.19 -21.56 -12.75
C PRO A 200 8.21 -22.02 -13.83
N ASP A 201 8.65 -22.15 -15.09
CA ASP A 201 7.83 -22.56 -16.23
C ASP A 201 7.96 -24.07 -16.53
N ALA A 202 8.84 -24.79 -15.82
CA ALA A 202 9.06 -26.21 -16.02
C ALA A 202 7.89 -27.07 -15.50
N ARG A 203 7.73 -28.25 -16.10
CA ARG A 203 6.73 -29.23 -15.64
C ARG A 203 7.08 -29.72 -14.22
N PRO A 204 6.10 -29.94 -13.33
CA PRO A 204 6.34 -30.26 -11.92
C PRO A 204 6.95 -31.65 -11.66
N ILE A 205 7.08 -32.50 -12.69
CA ILE A 205 7.62 -33.87 -12.57
C ILE A 205 8.78 -34.05 -13.56
N PHE A 206 9.97 -34.38 -13.05
CA PHE A 206 11.10 -34.84 -13.85
C PHE A 206 11.16 -36.36 -13.88
N TRP A 207 11.07 -36.94 -15.07
CA TRP A 207 11.13 -38.39 -15.25
C TRP A 207 12.54 -38.85 -15.64
N LEU A 208 13.27 -39.45 -14.69
CA LEU A 208 14.58 -40.05 -14.94
C LEU A 208 14.44 -41.55 -15.23
N ASN A 209 14.59 -41.96 -16.49
CA ASN A 209 14.52 -43.35 -16.92
C ASN A 209 15.91 -43.93 -17.28
N GLY A 210 16.03 -45.25 -17.25
CA GLY A 210 17.25 -45.96 -17.60
C GLY A 210 17.29 -47.39 -17.07
N MET A 211 18.20 -48.19 -17.60
CA MET A 211 18.38 -49.61 -17.23
C MET A 211 18.57 -49.79 -15.71
N ALA A 212 18.17 -50.95 -15.19
CA ALA A 212 18.45 -51.30 -13.79
C ALA A 212 19.97 -51.23 -13.51
N GLY A 213 20.36 -50.80 -12.31
CA GLY A 213 21.77 -50.69 -11.92
C GLY A 213 22.52 -49.45 -12.43
N THR A 214 21.92 -48.56 -13.23
CA THR A 214 22.62 -47.37 -13.76
C THR A 214 22.76 -46.19 -12.80
N GLY A 215 22.40 -46.36 -11.51
CA GLY A 215 22.58 -45.33 -10.49
C GLY A 215 21.50 -44.24 -10.44
N LYS A 216 20.27 -44.51 -10.92
CA LYS A 216 19.15 -43.54 -10.86
C LYS A 216 18.85 -43.05 -9.43
N SER A 217 18.80 -43.96 -8.45
CA SER A 217 18.60 -43.60 -7.03
C SER A 217 19.78 -42.82 -6.47
N THR A 218 21.00 -43.14 -6.91
CA THR A 218 22.22 -42.40 -6.57
C THR A 218 22.15 -40.94 -7.05
N ILE A 219 21.67 -40.72 -8.28
CA ILE A 219 21.43 -39.37 -8.83
C ILE A 219 20.39 -38.62 -8.00
N SER A 220 19.24 -39.25 -7.71
CA SER A 220 18.17 -38.64 -6.91
C SER A 220 18.66 -38.19 -5.53
N ARG A 221 19.47 -39.01 -4.84
CA ARG A 221 20.07 -38.66 -3.55
C ARG A 221 21.04 -37.48 -3.64
N THR A 222 21.89 -37.44 -4.67
CA THR A 222 22.78 -36.30 -4.90
C THR A 222 22.01 -35.01 -5.11
N VAL A 223 20.93 -35.06 -5.89
CA VAL A 223 20.07 -33.90 -6.13
C VAL A 223 19.43 -33.42 -4.83
N ALA A 224 18.83 -34.33 -4.04
CA ALA A 224 18.19 -33.99 -2.77
C ALA A 224 19.16 -33.32 -1.78
N GLN A 225 20.37 -33.88 -1.62
CA GLN A 225 21.40 -33.30 -0.75
C GLN A 225 21.89 -31.93 -1.23
N SER A 226 22.03 -31.74 -2.55
CA SER A 226 22.43 -30.45 -3.13
C SER A 226 21.42 -29.35 -2.80
N PHE A 227 20.11 -29.63 -2.93
CA PHE A 227 19.05 -28.68 -2.60
C PHE A 227 18.94 -28.40 -1.09
N ALA A 228 19.13 -29.40 -0.24
CA ALA A 228 19.15 -29.16 1.21
C ALA A 228 20.33 -28.27 1.63
N ALA A 229 21.50 -28.47 1.01
CA ALA A 229 22.70 -27.68 1.27
C ALA A 229 22.63 -26.23 0.75
N SER A 230 21.78 -25.95 -0.26
CA SER A 230 21.56 -24.57 -0.75
C SER A 230 20.63 -23.79 0.17
N VAL A 231 19.56 -24.42 0.67
CA VAL A 231 18.61 -23.81 1.64
C VAL A 231 19.28 -23.43 2.96
N GLY A 232 20.27 -24.22 3.43
CA GLY A 232 21.06 -23.89 4.62
C GLY A 232 21.91 -22.62 4.48
N ARG A 233 22.41 -22.31 3.28
CA ARG A 233 23.26 -21.14 3.02
C ARG A 233 22.47 -19.83 2.99
N GLU A 234 21.22 -19.86 2.52
CA GLU A 234 20.29 -18.73 2.52
C GLU A 234 19.96 -18.26 3.95
N ARG A 235 19.68 -19.22 4.85
CA ARG A 235 19.41 -18.97 6.29
C ARG A 235 20.60 -18.36 7.02
N THR A 236 21.83 -18.78 6.71
CA THR A 236 23.05 -18.18 7.29
C THR A 236 23.32 -16.76 6.77
N ARG A 237 22.97 -16.44 5.52
CA ARG A 237 23.11 -15.07 4.98
C ARG A 237 22.16 -14.07 5.63
N HIS A 238 20.90 -14.44 5.89
CA HIS A 238 19.96 -13.57 6.63
C HIS A 238 20.34 -13.37 8.11
N ARG A 239 21.05 -14.32 8.73
CA ARG A 239 21.57 -14.16 10.09
C ARG A 239 22.80 -13.25 10.15
N ALA A 240 23.66 -13.30 9.13
CA ALA A 240 24.84 -12.43 9.02
C ALA A 240 24.49 -10.94 8.79
N THR A 241 23.38 -10.63 8.12
CA THR A 241 22.90 -9.24 7.95
C THR A 241 22.33 -8.62 9.24
N HIS A 242 22.04 -9.42 10.27
CA HIS A 242 21.51 -8.93 11.56
C HIS A 242 22.57 -8.86 12.69
N GLN A 243 23.83 -9.22 12.43
CA GLN A 243 24.92 -9.18 13.41
C GLN A 243 26.04 -8.17 13.07
N GLY A 244 25.84 -7.30 12.08
CA GLY A 244 26.80 -6.28 11.64
C GLY A 244 26.50 -4.85 12.08
N CYS A 245 25.77 -4.64 13.19
CA CYS A 245 25.62 -3.34 13.82
C CYS A 245 25.83 -3.46 15.33
N TYR A 246 27.09 -3.45 15.73
CA TYR A 246 27.57 -2.88 16.99
C TYR A 246 28.83 -2.08 16.68
#